data_AF-A0A1S2P3C5-F1
#
_entry.id   AF-A0A1S2P3C5-F1
#
_cell.length_a   1.000
_cell.length_b   1.000
_cell.length_c   1.000
_cell.angle_alpha   90.00
_cell.angle_beta   90.00
_cell.angle_gamma   90.00
#
_symmetry.space_group_name_H-M   'P 1'
#
loop_
_entity.id
_entity.type
_entity.pdbx_description
1 polymer ?
#
loop_
_entity_poly.entity_id
_entity_poly.type
_entity_poly.pdbx_seq_one_letter_code
_entity_poly.pdbx_strand_id
1 'polypeptide(L)'
;MVTTAERRLAVECWLLAAAAFGTDQARSAWDAQGMALLRCGGRFCAIRVPVDVAEAAAGCAVPAEVDAYLSGALPGAPVIRSQLGKWLFVLCEPSTVTAWTAPGTEYLGDGHQLGVPHPDIVRHPGGTGAYWAVPMSGPGVVGNGATLSRLISHGRRRLAQMAVDPPHTPVESARVDLAGARRLWDHILHLTRDLPATVPSRAQMDPSIATMRDYLEDLVRSVEPALDEEDPAIRPTARWLLGRVRQLLLSEPPSSPRKAAEQAEDLALSCRALSGIYERAAWTRREARP
;
A
#
# COMPACT_ATOMS: atom_id res chain seq x y z
N MET A 1 -24.82 -7.37 -26.66
CA MET A 1 -23.96 -7.71 -25.50
C MET A 1 -22.70 -6.86 -25.63
N VAL A 2 -22.34 -6.07 -24.62
CA VAL A 2 -21.10 -5.27 -24.63
C VAL A 2 -19.94 -6.18 -24.27
N THR A 3 -18.93 -6.24 -25.13
CA THR A 3 -17.71 -7.02 -24.92
C THR A 3 -16.86 -6.43 -23.80
N THR A 4 -15.97 -7.24 -23.21
CA THR A 4 -15.01 -6.75 -22.20
C THR A 4 -14.10 -5.66 -22.75
N ALA A 5 -13.69 -5.75 -24.02
CA ALA A 5 -12.86 -4.74 -24.68
C ALA A 5 -13.60 -3.42 -24.86
N GLU A 6 -14.85 -3.45 -25.31
CA GLU A 6 -15.69 -2.24 -25.44
C GLU A 6 -15.92 -1.57 -24.08
N ARG A 7 -16.13 -2.36 -23.02
CA ARG A 7 -16.27 -1.83 -21.66
C ARG A 7 -15.00 -1.15 -21.17
N ARG A 8 -13.83 -1.75 -21.41
CA ARG A 8 -12.52 -1.17 -21.06
C ARG A 8 -12.30 0.16 -21.79
N LEU A 9 -12.54 0.18 -23.09
CA LEU A 9 -12.43 1.40 -23.89
C LEU A 9 -13.38 2.49 -23.40
N ALA A 10 -14.61 2.13 -23.00
CA ALA A 10 -15.57 3.08 -22.46
C ALA A 10 -15.12 3.66 -21.10
N VAL A 11 -14.56 2.83 -20.22
CA VAL A 11 -13.97 3.27 -18.94
C VAL A 11 -12.79 4.22 -19.19
N GLU A 12 -11.90 3.85 -20.12
CA GLU A 12 -10.74 4.66 -20.49
C GLU A 12 -11.17 6.03 -21.03
N CYS A 13 -12.08 6.07 -22.00
CA CYS A 13 -12.64 7.31 -22.54
C CYS A 13 -13.31 8.16 -21.45
N TRP A 14 -14.01 7.52 -20.51
CA TRP A 14 -14.66 8.23 -19.41
C TRP A 14 -13.64 8.89 -18.47
N LEU A 15 -12.55 8.21 -18.15
CA LEU A 15 -11.44 8.74 -17.33
C LEU A 15 -10.66 9.84 -18.05
N LEU A 16 -10.33 9.64 -19.33
CA LEU A 16 -9.57 10.62 -20.13
C LEU A 16 -10.26 11.96 -20.29
N ALA A 17 -11.58 11.97 -20.27
CA ALA A 17 -12.33 13.22 -20.28
C ALA A 17 -12.22 14.03 -18.96
N ALA A 18 -11.55 13.49 -17.94
CA ALA A 18 -11.08 14.21 -16.76
C ALA A 18 -9.57 14.53 -16.81
N ALA A 19 -8.88 14.34 -17.94
CA ALA A 19 -7.44 14.58 -18.05
C ALA A 19 -7.04 16.01 -17.66
N ALA A 20 -5.99 16.14 -16.84
CA ALA A 20 -5.56 17.45 -16.33
C ALA A 20 -4.99 18.37 -17.41
N PHE A 21 -4.28 17.78 -18.38
CA PHE A 21 -3.48 18.48 -19.36
C PHE A 21 -3.78 18.07 -20.82
N GLY A 22 -4.93 17.42 -21.04
CA GLY A 22 -5.36 16.90 -22.34
C GLY A 22 -5.29 15.38 -22.46
N THR A 23 -6.11 14.83 -23.36
CA THR A 23 -6.30 13.38 -23.52
C THR A 23 -5.04 12.68 -24.02
N ASP A 24 -4.33 13.28 -24.97
CA ASP A 24 -3.17 12.65 -25.62
C ASP A 24 -1.98 12.56 -24.67
N GLN A 25 -1.77 13.59 -23.85
CA GLN A 25 -0.75 13.56 -22.80
C GLN A 25 -1.11 12.54 -21.71
N ALA A 26 -2.39 12.43 -21.33
CA ALA A 26 -2.83 11.43 -20.36
C ALA A 26 -2.64 10.00 -20.87
N ARG A 27 -2.97 9.71 -22.14
CA ARG A 27 -2.68 8.41 -22.78
C ARG A 27 -1.18 8.13 -22.80
N SER A 28 -0.38 9.11 -23.23
CA SER A 28 1.09 8.97 -23.27
C SER A 28 1.68 8.70 -21.88
N ALA A 29 1.13 9.32 -20.83
CA ALA A 29 1.54 9.08 -19.44
C ALA A 29 1.14 7.68 -18.95
N TRP A 30 -0.05 7.19 -19.32
CA TRP A 30 -0.41 5.80 -19.06
C TRP A 30 0.53 4.82 -19.78
N ASP A 31 0.85 5.04 -21.04
CA ASP A 31 1.73 4.16 -21.80
C ASP A 31 3.15 4.14 -21.23
N ALA A 32 3.67 5.32 -20.83
CA ALA A 32 5.04 5.46 -20.34
C ALA A 32 5.21 5.08 -18.87
N GLN A 33 4.22 5.37 -18.01
CA GLN A 33 4.36 5.32 -16.54
C GLN A 33 3.26 4.50 -15.86
N GLY A 34 2.28 4.01 -16.61
CA GLY A 34 1.11 3.31 -16.07
C GLY A 34 0.15 4.21 -15.30
N MET A 35 0.36 5.53 -15.25
CA MET A 35 -0.46 6.48 -14.50
C MET A 35 -0.67 7.78 -15.29
N ALA A 36 -1.85 8.37 -15.17
CA ALA A 36 -2.17 9.67 -15.74
C ALA A 36 -2.79 10.58 -14.67
N LEU A 37 -2.53 11.89 -14.78
CA LEU A 37 -3.06 12.87 -13.84
C LEU A 37 -4.45 13.35 -14.29
N LEU A 38 -5.47 13.09 -13.48
CA LEU A 38 -6.86 13.44 -13.76
C LEU A 38 -7.38 14.47 -12.74
N ARG A 39 -8.23 15.39 -13.19
CA ARG A 39 -8.90 16.40 -12.35
C ARG A 39 -10.03 15.76 -11.57
N CYS A 40 -10.06 16.00 -10.27
CA CYS A 40 -11.20 15.70 -9.42
C CYS A 40 -12.25 16.83 -9.49
N GLY A 41 -13.46 16.58 -8.99
CA GLY A 41 -14.53 17.56 -8.83
C GLY A 41 -15.55 17.61 -9.97
N GLY A 42 -15.14 17.26 -11.20
CA GLY A 42 -16.05 17.21 -12.36
C GLY A 42 -16.80 15.88 -12.47
N ARG A 43 -16.10 14.84 -12.92
CA ARG A 43 -16.70 13.52 -13.17
C ARG A 43 -16.73 12.61 -11.94
N PHE A 44 -15.76 12.79 -11.06
CA PHE A 44 -15.65 12.08 -9.80
C PHE A 44 -14.94 12.97 -8.79
N CYS A 45 -15.15 12.69 -7.52
CA CYS A 45 -14.20 13.05 -6.47
C CYS A 45 -13.47 11.78 -6.02
N ALA A 46 -12.41 11.93 -5.24
CA ALA A 46 -11.77 10.81 -4.58
C ALA A 46 -11.73 11.03 -3.08
N ILE A 47 -11.98 9.98 -2.32
CA ILE A 47 -11.73 9.98 -0.88
C ILE A 47 -10.42 9.23 -0.63
N ARG A 48 -9.45 9.93 -0.02
CA ARG A 48 -8.21 9.33 0.45
C ARG A 48 -8.46 8.65 1.80
N VAL A 49 -8.33 7.32 1.83
CA VAL A 49 -8.59 6.47 2.99
C VAL A 49 -7.27 5.84 3.45
N PRO A 50 -6.93 5.88 4.76
CA PRO A 50 -5.80 5.14 5.30
C PRO A 50 -5.91 3.64 5.02
N VAL A 51 -4.81 3.01 4.61
CA VAL A 51 -4.76 1.57 4.32
C VAL A 51 -5.01 0.74 5.58
N ASP A 52 -4.52 1.16 6.74
CA ASP A 52 -4.72 0.48 8.02
C ASP A 52 -6.20 0.41 8.43
N VAL A 53 -7.01 1.41 8.08
CA VAL A 53 -8.48 1.39 8.29
C VAL A 53 -9.11 0.29 7.44
N ALA A 54 -8.69 0.13 6.18
CA ALA A 54 -9.21 -0.91 5.30
C ALA A 54 -8.72 -2.31 5.70
N GLU A 55 -7.46 -2.43 6.11
CA GLU A 55 -6.87 -3.67 6.64
C GLU A 55 -7.58 -4.12 7.93
N ALA A 56 -7.82 -3.20 8.86
CA ALA A 56 -8.57 -3.49 10.08
C ALA A 56 -10.02 -3.87 9.79
N ALA A 57 -10.67 -3.22 8.81
CA ALA A 57 -12.00 -3.59 8.37
C ALA A 57 -12.03 -5.02 7.80
N ALA A 58 -11.05 -5.37 6.97
CA ALA A 58 -10.90 -6.71 6.40
C ALA A 58 -10.47 -7.76 7.45
N GLY A 59 -9.83 -7.33 8.54
CA GLY A 59 -9.24 -8.20 9.55
C GLY A 59 -7.92 -8.85 9.12
N CYS A 60 -7.27 -8.35 8.06
CA CYS A 60 -6.00 -8.83 7.55
C CYS A 60 -5.22 -7.69 6.88
N ALA A 61 -3.89 -7.87 6.75
CA ALA A 61 -3.01 -6.91 6.07
C ALA A 61 -2.62 -7.36 4.65
N VAL A 62 -3.05 -8.55 4.22
CA VAL A 62 -2.67 -9.11 2.92
C VAL A 62 -3.38 -8.31 1.81
N PRO A 63 -2.65 -7.61 0.92
CA PRO A 63 -3.26 -6.66 -0.02
C PRO A 63 -4.37 -7.28 -0.87
N ALA A 64 -4.17 -8.48 -1.41
CA ALA A 64 -5.16 -9.17 -2.22
C ALA A 64 -6.44 -9.55 -1.45
N GLU A 65 -6.31 -9.95 -0.18
CA GLU A 65 -7.47 -10.27 0.67
C GLU A 65 -8.23 -8.99 1.03
N VAL A 66 -7.51 -7.89 1.29
CA VAL A 66 -8.11 -6.57 1.51
C VAL A 66 -8.82 -6.08 0.25
N ASP A 67 -8.22 -6.23 -0.92
CA ASP A 67 -8.81 -5.82 -2.20
C ASP A 67 -10.09 -6.63 -2.51
N ALA A 68 -10.07 -7.94 -2.25
CA ALA A 68 -11.26 -8.79 -2.34
C ALA A 68 -12.36 -8.38 -1.35
N TYR A 69 -11.99 -8.08 -0.09
CA TYR A 69 -12.91 -7.55 0.91
C TYR A 69 -13.52 -6.21 0.45
N LEU A 70 -12.71 -5.29 -0.06
CA LEU A 70 -13.16 -3.99 -0.57
C LEU A 70 -14.13 -4.15 -1.74
N SER A 71 -13.89 -5.11 -2.65
CA SER A 71 -14.80 -5.40 -3.76
C SER A 71 -16.19 -5.83 -3.28
N GLY A 72 -16.27 -6.64 -2.21
CA GLY A 72 -17.55 -7.04 -1.61
C GLY A 72 -18.20 -5.94 -0.76
N ALA A 73 -17.40 -5.19 0.00
CA ALA A 73 -17.88 -4.18 0.95
C ALA A 73 -18.26 -2.85 0.28
N LEU A 74 -17.70 -2.55 -0.90
CA LEU A 74 -17.97 -1.36 -1.69
C LEU A 74 -18.43 -1.74 -3.11
N PRO A 75 -19.64 -2.32 -3.26
CA PRO A 75 -20.11 -2.82 -4.54
C PRO A 75 -20.14 -1.69 -5.58
N GLY A 76 -19.41 -1.89 -6.67
CA GLY A 76 -19.30 -0.94 -7.78
C GLY A 76 -18.37 0.26 -7.54
N ALA A 77 -17.84 0.46 -6.33
CA ALA A 77 -16.93 1.57 -6.07
C ALA A 77 -15.52 1.24 -6.55
N PRO A 78 -14.95 2.00 -7.49
CA PRO A 78 -13.59 1.76 -7.93
C PRO A 78 -12.60 2.31 -6.89
N VAL A 79 -11.58 1.50 -6.59
CA VAL A 79 -10.57 1.79 -5.56
C VAL A 79 -9.19 1.67 -6.16
N ILE A 80 -8.40 2.72 -6.00
CA ILE A 80 -6.98 2.75 -6.37
C ILE A 80 -6.15 2.54 -5.10
N ARG A 81 -5.22 1.59 -5.15
CA ARG A 81 -4.20 1.42 -4.11
C ARG A 81 -2.88 2.03 -4.57
N SER A 82 -2.31 2.93 -3.76
CA SER A 82 -0.95 3.42 -3.97
C SER A 82 0.07 2.42 -3.41
N GLN A 83 1.13 2.15 -4.16
CA GLN A 83 2.24 1.29 -3.71
C GLN A 83 3.23 2.04 -2.80
N LEU A 84 3.42 3.33 -3.06
CA LEU A 84 4.37 4.15 -2.30
C LEU A 84 3.74 4.71 -1.02
N GLY A 85 2.42 4.82 -0.97
CA GLY A 85 1.68 5.47 0.12
C GLY A 85 0.89 4.50 1.01
N LYS A 86 0.49 5.00 2.19
CA LYS A 86 -0.42 4.32 3.12
C LYS A 86 -1.89 4.60 2.79
N TRP A 87 -2.20 4.81 1.51
CA TRP A 87 -3.47 5.38 1.09
C TRP A 87 -4.15 4.55 0.00
N LEU A 88 -5.45 4.39 0.18
CA LEU A 88 -6.40 3.99 -0.83
C LEU A 88 -7.14 5.25 -1.31
N PHE A 89 -7.48 5.30 -2.58
CA PHE A 89 -8.30 6.37 -3.16
C PHE A 89 -9.57 5.74 -3.72
N VAL A 90 -10.70 6.04 -3.10
CA VAL A 90 -12.01 5.55 -3.57
C VAL A 90 -12.65 6.62 -4.41
N LEU A 91 -12.90 6.35 -5.69
CA LEU A 91 -13.60 7.33 -6.53
C LEU A 91 -15.08 7.30 -6.17
N CYS A 92 -15.64 8.47 -5.92
CA CYS A 92 -17.02 8.65 -5.49
C CYS A 92 -17.74 9.69 -6.36
N GLU A 93 -19.07 9.72 -6.23
CA GLU A 93 -19.90 10.77 -6.82
C GLU A 93 -19.48 12.16 -6.30
N PRO A 94 -19.34 13.20 -7.13
CA PRO A 94 -18.98 14.55 -6.67
C PRO A 94 -19.92 15.12 -5.60
N SER A 95 -21.20 14.73 -5.62
CA SER A 95 -22.21 15.06 -4.59
C SER A 95 -21.87 14.55 -3.20
N THR A 96 -20.92 13.61 -3.07
CA THR A 96 -20.42 13.08 -1.79
C THR A 96 -19.86 14.18 -0.89
N VAL A 97 -19.40 15.31 -1.47
CA VAL A 97 -18.79 16.43 -0.75
C VAL A 97 -19.64 17.03 0.36
N THR A 98 -20.96 17.16 0.16
CA THR A 98 -21.81 17.96 1.06
C THR A 98 -22.06 17.30 2.42
N ALA A 99 -21.75 16.01 2.54
CA ALA A 99 -21.96 15.23 3.75
C ALA A 99 -20.68 14.55 4.28
N TRP A 100 -19.53 14.73 3.61
CA TRP A 100 -18.33 13.98 3.95
C TRP A 100 -17.67 14.52 5.24
N THR A 101 -17.72 13.72 6.30
CA THR A 101 -17.23 14.11 7.64
C THR A 101 -16.42 13.02 8.34
N ALA A 102 -16.06 11.95 7.62
CA ALA A 102 -15.56 10.73 8.24
C ALA A 102 -14.08 10.84 8.70
N PRO A 103 -13.76 11.15 9.99
CA PRO A 103 -12.47 11.61 10.56
C PRO A 103 -11.21 11.50 9.68
N GLY A 104 -10.02 11.03 10.08
CA GLY A 104 -8.78 11.00 9.24
C GLY A 104 -8.86 10.39 7.82
N THR A 105 -9.61 11.00 6.91
CA THR A 105 -9.74 10.80 5.47
C THR A 105 -9.71 12.19 4.84
N GLU A 106 -9.35 12.27 3.57
CA GLU A 106 -9.32 13.54 2.84
C GLU A 106 -10.24 13.45 1.63
N TYR A 107 -11.06 14.48 1.45
CA TYR A 107 -11.87 14.65 0.25
C TYR A 107 -11.06 15.39 -0.81
N LEU A 108 -10.89 14.76 -1.96
CA LEU A 108 -10.23 15.31 -3.15
C LEU A 108 -11.29 15.63 -4.20
N GLY A 109 -11.74 16.88 -4.22
CA GLY A 109 -12.77 17.38 -5.13
C GLY A 109 -12.24 18.39 -6.13
N ASP A 110 -13.02 19.44 -6.36
CA ASP A 110 -12.61 20.51 -7.27
C ASP A 110 -11.25 21.12 -6.87
N GLY A 111 -10.48 21.54 -7.88
CA GLY A 111 -9.11 22.02 -7.71
C GLY A 111 -8.05 20.96 -7.38
N HIS A 112 -8.43 19.70 -7.15
CA HIS A 112 -7.48 18.61 -6.91
C HIS A 112 -7.18 17.79 -8.16
N GLN A 113 -6.02 17.15 -8.16
CA GLN A 113 -5.57 16.24 -9.20
C GLN A 113 -5.18 14.91 -8.56
N LEU A 114 -5.51 13.81 -9.22
CA LEU A 114 -5.21 12.45 -8.77
C LEU A 114 -4.46 11.68 -9.85
N GLY A 115 -3.37 11.02 -9.46
CA GLY A 115 -2.72 10.03 -10.31
C GLY A 115 -3.57 8.77 -10.38
N VAL A 116 -4.12 8.48 -11.56
CA VAL A 116 -5.00 7.35 -11.81
C VAL A 116 -4.28 6.33 -12.68
N PRO A 117 -4.17 5.06 -12.25
CA PRO A 117 -3.53 4.03 -13.05
C PRO A 117 -4.35 3.69 -14.29
N HIS A 118 -3.68 3.19 -15.33
CA HIS A 118 -4.36 2.69 -16.52
C HIS A 118 -5.44 1.65 -16.11
N PRO A 119 -6.64 1.62 -16.71
CA PRO A 119 -7.75 0.75 -16.31
C PRO A 119 -7.42 -0.74 -16.23
N ASP A 120 -6.47 -1.22 -17.05
CA ASP A 120 -6.07 -2.63 -17.08
C ASP A 120 -5.09 -3.02 -15.97
N ILE A 121 -4.59 -2.06 -15.19
CA ILE A 121 -3.68 -2.32 -14.07
C ILE A 121 -4.50 -2.71 -12.83
N VAL A 122 -5.00 -3.95 -12.82
CA VAL A 122 -5.92 -4.49 -11.79
C VAL A 122 -5.27 -5.45 -10.80
N ARG A 123 -3.95 -5.59 -10.88
CA ARG A 123 -3.12 -6.41 -9.99
C ARG A 123 -1.82 -5.68 -9.78
N HIS A 124 -1.14 -6.00 -8.68
CA HIS A 124 0.15 -5.45 -8.32
C HIS A 124 1.20 -5.65 -9.43
N PRO A 125 1.58 -4.62 -10.21
CA PRO A 125 2.69 -4.73 -11.14
C PRO A 125 3.92 -4.26 -10.39
N GLY A 126 5.00 -5.04 -10.41
CA GLY A 126 6.25 -4.69 -9.72
C GLY A 126 6.92 -3.38 -10.20
N GLY A 127 6.32 -2.64 -11.14
CA GLY A 127 6.87 -1.42 -11.72
C GLY A 127 5.96 -0.18 -11.75
N THR A 128 4.70 -0.23 -11.28
CA THR A 128 3.79 0.96 -11.32
C THR A 128 3.48 1.50 -9.93
N GLY A 129 3.40 2.82 -9.77
CA GLY A 129 3.18 3.45 -8.45
C GLY A 129 1.81 3.18 -7.81
N ALA A 130 0.83 2.67 -8.57
CA ALA A 130 -0.52 2.37 -8.12
C ALA A 130 -1.20 1.31 -9.00
N TYR A 131 -2.28 0.70 -8.49
CA TYR A 131 -3.15 -0.22 -9.24
C TYR A 131 -4.61 -0.14 -8.76
N TRP A 132 -5.54 -0.67 -9.54
CA TRP A 132 -6.95 -0.80 -9.18
C TRP A 132 -7.15 -1.99 -8.24
N ALA A 133 -7.31 -1.72 -6.94
CA ALA A 133 -7.73 -2.71 -5.95
C ALA A 133 -9.18 -3.17 -6.20
N VAL A 134 -10.04 -2.23 -6.61
CA VAL A 134 -11.38 -2.54 -7.13
C VAL A 134 -11.51 -1.85 -8.49
N PRO A 135 -11.58 -2.59 -9.61
CA PRO A 135 -11.71 -2.01 -10.94
C PRO A 135 -13.05 -1.31 -11.16
N MET A 136 -13.08 -0.35 -12.09
CA MET A 136 -14.34 0.23 -12.55
C MET A 136 -15.20 -0.82 -13.26
N SER A 137 -16.44 -0.99 -12.80
CA SER A 137 -17.40 -1.92 -13.42
C SER A 137 -17.99 -1.38 -14.73
N GLY A 138 -17.84 -0.08 -14.99
CA GLY A 138 -18.29 0.60 -16.21
C GLY A 138 -18.00 2.10 -16.16
N PRO A 139 -18.15 2.82 -17.28
CA PRO A 139 -17.96 4.27 -17.32
C PRO A 139 -18.95 4.97 -16.37
N GLY A 140 -18.47 5.91 -15.56
CA GLY A 140 -19.32 6.65 -14.62
C GLY A 140 -19.76 5.87 -13.38
N VAL A 141 -19.44 4.58 -13.27
CA VAL A 141 -19.73 3.80 -12.07
C VAL A 141 -18.70 4.15 -11.00
N VAL A 142 -19.14 4.91 -10.00
CA VAL A 142 -18.33 5.38 -8.88
C VAL A 142 -19.00 5.05 -7.55
N GLY A 143 -18.23 5.13 -6.46
CA GLY A 143 -18.68 4.76 -5.11
C GLY A 143 -19.68 5.74 -4.50
N ASN A 144 -20.54 5.18 -3.64
CA ASN A 144 -21.44 5.94 -2.79
C ASN A 144 -20.76 6.31 -1.46
N GLY A 145 -20.76 7.60 -1.12
CA GLY A 145 -20.15 8.11 0.11
C GLY A 145 -20.71 7.53 1.42
N ALA A 146 -22.00 7.18 1.48
CA ALA A 146 -22.59 6.58 2.67
C ALA A 146 -22.05 5.17 2.93
N THR A 147 -21.91 4.35 1.88
CA THR A 147 -21.33 3.00 1.99
C THR A 147 -19.86 3.08 2.41
N LEU A 148 -19.09 3.99 1.81
CA LEU A 148 -17.71 4.22 2.18
C LEU A 148 -17.56 4.70 3.64
N SER A 149 -18.43 5.62 4.08
CA SER A 149 -18.45 6.08 5.47
C SER A 149 -18.68 4.94 6.45
N ARG A 150 -19.60 4.01 6.16
CA ARG A 150 -19.83 2.82 6.99
C ARG A 150 -18.61 1.92 7.08
N LEU A 151 -17.92 1.68 5.95
CA LEU A 151 -16.68 0.92 5.92
C LEU A 151 -15.59 1.56 6.79
N ILE A 152 -15.39 2.88 6.65
CA ILE A 152 -14.41 3.64 7.44
C ILE A 152 -14.75 3.56 8.94
N SER A 153 -16.02 3.77 9.30
CA SER A 153 -16.45 3.65 10.71
C SER A 153 -16.23 2.25 11.26
N HIS A 154 -16.48 1.20 10.46
CA HIS A 154 -16.21 -0.19 10.86
C HIS A 154 -14.72 -0.43 11.07
N GLY A 155 -13.87 -0.08 10.10
CA GLY A 155 -12.42 -0.25 10.21
C GLY A 155 -11.81 0.49 11.40
N ARG A 156 -12.26 1.73 11.66
CA ARG A 156 -11.80 2.49 12.83
C ARG A 156 -12.22 1.89 14.17
N ARG A 157 -13.44 1.37 14.27
CA ARG A 157 -13.85 0.64 15.49
C ARG A 157 -12.96 -0.57 15.73
N ARG A 158 -12.61 -1.32 14.68
CA ARG A 158 -11.69 -2.45 14.78
C ARG A 158 -10.28 -2.03 15.17
N LEU A 159 -9.74 -0.94 14.59
CA LEU A 159 -8.45 -0.37 15.00
C LEU A 159 -8.46 0.02 16.49
N ALA A 160 -9.52 0.67 16.97
CA ALA A 160 -9.63 1.06 18.37
C ALA A 160 -9.69 -0.16 19.30
N GLN A 161 -10.39 -1.23 18.92
CA GLN A 161 -10.44 -2.49 19.68
C GLN A 161 -9.06 -3.15 19.76
N MET A 162 -8.31 -3.18 18.65
CA MET A 162 -6.95 -3.73 18.61
C MET A 162 -5.93 -2.91 19.43
N ALA A 163 -6.20 -1.62 19.66
CA ALA A 163 -5.37 -0.77 20.50
C ALA A 163 -5.68 -0.93 22.01
N VAL A 164 -6.88 -1.38 22.36
CA VAL A 164 -7.35 -1.57 23.75
C VAL A 164 -7.08 -2.99 24.25
N ASP A 165 -7.01 -3.97 23.35
CA ASP A 165 -6.77 -5.38 23.67
C ASP A 165 -5.41 -5.80 23.06
N PRO A 166 -4.28 -5.74 23.81
CA PRO A 166 -3.04 -6.33 23.33
C PRO A 166 -3.26 -7.84 23.19
N PRO A 167 -3.03 -8.45 22.03
CA PRO A 167 -3.42 -9.83 21.79
C PRO A 167 -2.65 -10.78 22.72
N HIS A 168 -3.35 -11.39 23.67
CA HIS A 168 -2.90 -12.57 24.38
C HIS A 168 -3.34 -13.84 23.63
N THR A 169 -2.34 -14.69 23.34
CA THR A 169 -2.36 -16.13 22.95
C THR A 169 -2.75 -16.54 21.51
N PRO A 170 -2.31 -17.73 21.01
CA PRO A 170 -1.15 -18.58 21.34
C PRO A 170 -0.20 -18.80 20.13
N VAL A 171 1.01 -19.32 20.41
CA VAL A 171 2.10 -19.60 19.46
C VAL A 171 1.71 -20.72 18.49
N GLU A 172 1.40 -20.36 17.25
CA GLU A 172 1.32 -21.27 16.11
C GLU A 172 2.41 -20.87 15.11
N SER A 173 3.48 -21.68 15.06
CA SER A 173 4.55 -21.70 14.05
C SER A 173 4.88 -20.37 13.34
N ALA A 174 5.52 -19.46 14.09
CA ALA A 174 6.26 -18.25 13.66
C ALA A 174 5.95 -17.73 12.24
N ARG A 175 4.74 -17.23 12.00
CA ARG A 175 4.54 -16.23 10.95
C ARG A 175 5.22 -14.95 11.39
N VAL A 176 6.04 -14.36 10.53
CA VAL A 176 6.65 -13.05 10.76
C VAL A 176 5.52 -12.05 11.04
N ASP A 177 5.60 -11.30 12.16
CA ASP A 177 4.65 -10.22 12.44
C ASP A 177 4.93 -9.01 11.53
N LEU A 178 4.43 -9.10 10.29
CA LEU A 178 4.57 -8.04 9.28
C LEU A 178 3.86 -6.75 9.71
N ALA A 179 2.80 -6.84 10.51
CA ALA A 179 2.07 -5.67 10.97
C ALA A 179 2.90 -4.89 12.00
N GLY A 180 3.56 -5.60 12.92
CA GLY A 180 4.54 -5.04 13.85
C GLY A 180 5.75 -4.45 13.14
N ALA A 181 6.34 -5.21 12.20
CA ALA A 181 7.43 -4.72 11.36
C ALA A 181 7.04 -3.42 10.63
N ARG A 182 5.81 -3.37 10.10
CA ARG A 182 5.28 -2.21 9.39
C ARG A 182 5.14 -0.97 10.24
N ARG A 183 4.55 -1.11 11.43
CA ARG A 183 4.47 0.01 12.39
C ARG A 183 5.86 0.53 12.74
N LEU A 184 6.83 -0.36 12.90
CA LEU A 184 8.18 0.01 13.30
C LEU A 184 8.97 0.71 12.20
N TRP A 185 8.96 0.22 10.96
CA TRP A 185 9.67 0.94 9.87
C TRP A 185 9.02 2.29 9.61
N ASP A 186 7.70 2.40 9.75
CA ASP A 186 6.98 3.65 9.58
C ASP A 186 7.36 4.68 10.65
N HIS A 187 7.55 4.22 11.89
CA HIS A 187 8.04 5.04 12.98
C HIS A 187 9.48 5.53 12.72
N ILE A 188 10.38 4.63 12.30
CA ILE A 188 11.76 4.97 11.98
C ILE A 188 11.83 6.00 10.85
N LEU A 189 11.14 5.75 9.73
CA LEU A 189 11.12 6.67 8.59
C LEU A 189 10.52 8.03 8.95
N HIS A 190 9.59 8.07 9.91
CA HIS A 190 9.08 9.33 10.42
C HIS A 190 10.12 10.08 11.26
N LEU A 191 10.92 9.38 12.08
CA LEU A 191 11.99 10.00 12.87
C LEU A 191 13.16 10.48 11.99
N THR A 192 13.43 9.79 10.87
CA THR A 192 14.57 10.11 9.99
C THR A 192 14.23 11.04 8.83
N ARG A 193 12.95 11.43 8.66
CA ARG A 193 12.46 12.20 7.51
C ARG A 193 13.21 13.51 7.21
N ASP A 194 13.78 14.14 8.23
CA ASP A 194 14.41 15.47 8.14
C ASP A 194 15.95 15.38 8.27
N LEU A 195 16.53 14.20 8.05
CA LEU A 195 17.99 14.06 7.94
C LEU A 195 18.53 14.81 6.71
N PRO A 196 19.74 15.39 6.78
CA PRO A 196 20.63 15.47 7.94
C PRO A 196 20.35 16.66 8.87
N ALA A 197 19.31 17.46 8.61
CA ALA A 197 19.03 18.70 9.33
C ALA A 197 18.66 18.46 10.80
N THR A 198 17.90 17.39 11.07
CA THR A 198 17.55 16.95 12.42
C THR A 198 17.98 15.50 12.63
N VAL A 199 18.88 15.26 13.58
CA VAL A 199 19.38 13.92 13.90
C VAL A 199 18.76 13.43 15.20
N PRO A 200 17.93 12.37 15.17
CA PRO A 200 17.37 11.77 16.39
C PRO A 200 18.46 11.29 17.36
N SER A 201 18.16 11.35 18.66
CA SER A 201 19.09 10.87 19.69
C SER A 201 19.21 9.34 19.69
N ARG A 202 20.34 8.83 20.20
CA ARG A 202 20.57 7.38 20.40
C ARG A 202 19.47 6.73 21.24
N ALA A 203 19.02 7.41 22.29
CA ALA A 203 17.96 6.91 23.16
C ALA A 203 16.61 6.71 22.41
N GLN A 204 16.35 7.52 21.37
CA GLN A 204 15.17 7.37 20.52
C GLN A 204 15.34 6.26 19.47
N MET A 205 16.56 6.06 18.97
CA MET A 205 16.83 5.15 17.85
C MET A 205 17.14 3.72 18.27
N ASP A 206 17.93 3.53 19.33
CA ASP A 206 18.50 2.22 19.69
C ASP A 206 17.44 1.12 19.94
N PRO A 207 16.32 1.39 20.65
CA PRO A 207 15.25 0.40 20.81
C PRO A 207 14.60 0.00 19.47
N SER A 208 14.41 0.98 18.59
CA SER A 208 13.81 0.77 17.26
C SER A 208 14.75 0.00 16.34
N ILE A 209 16.06 0.29 16.38
CA ILE A 209 17.09 -0.43 15.63
C ILE A 209 17.14 -1.89 16.09
N ALA A 210 17.19 -2.14 17.40
CA ALA A 210 17.23 -3.50 17.94
C ALA A 210 16.01 -4.31 17.48
N THR A 211 14.81 -3.79 17.71
CA THR A 211 13.56 -4.45 17.32
C THR A 211 13.48 -4.68 15.80
N MET A 212 13.98 -3.73 14.99
CA MET A 212 13.97 -3.87 13.52
C MET A 212 14.91 -4.98 13.04
N ARG A 213 16.04 -5.17 13.72
CA ARG A 213 16.99 -6.24 13.40
C ARG A 213 16.37 -7.61 13.68
N ASP A 214 15.65 -7.77 14.78
CA ASP A 214 14.91 -9.01 15.09
C ASP A 214 13.90 -9.35 13.98
N TYR A 215 13.11 -8.36 13.54
CA TYR A 215 12.17 -8.54 12.42
C TYR A 215 12.87 -8.94 11.12
N LEU A 216 13.99 -8.30 10.82
CA LEU A 216 14.77 -8.59 9.62
C LEU A 216 15.39 -9.99 9.67
N GLU A 217 15.84 -10.46 10.82
CA GLU A 217 16.34 -11.83 11.00
C GLU A 217 15.25 -12.86 10.71
N ASP A 218 14.05 -12.65 11.25
CA ASP A 218 12.91 -13.54 11.01
C ASP A 218 12.43 -13.48 9.54
N LEU A 219 12.43 -12.31 8.93
CA LEU A 219 12.14 -12.14 7.50
C LEU A 219 13.16 -12.85 6.62
N VAL A 220 14.46 -12.68 6.87
CA VAL A 220 15.53 -13.33 6.11
C VAL A 220 15.38 -14.84 6.18
N ARG A 221 15.17 -15.40 7.37
CA ARG A 221 14.95 -16.84 7.59
C ARG A 221 13.75 -17.37 6.80
N SER A 222 12.73 -16.53 6.64
CA SER A 222 11.46 -16.91 5.99
C SER A 222 11.46 -16.73 4.47
N VAL A 223 12.21 -15.74 3.95
CA VAL A 223 12.29 -15.39 2.53
C VAL A 223 13.29 -16.26 1.79
N GLU A 224 14.45 -16.54 2.39
CA GLU A 224 15.52 -17.28 1.74
C GLU A 224 15.10 -18.61 1.10
N PRO A 225 14.38 -19.53 1.79
CA PRO A 225 13.95 -20.78 1.18
C PRO A 225 12.93 -20.58 0.05
N ALA A 226 12.23 -19.44 0.02
CA ALA A 226 11.24 -19.17 -1.01
C ALA A 226 11.84 -18.56 -2.30
N LEU A 227 13.08 -18.07 -2.27
CA LEU A 227 13.68 -17.43 -3.44
C LEU A 227 13.98 -18.38 -4.60
N ASP A 228 14.15 -19.67 -4.32
CA ASP A 228 14.38 -20.66 -5.37
C ASP A 228 13.08 -20.97 -6.14
N GLU A 229 11.92 -20.67 -5.55
CA GLU A 229 10.58 -20.77 -6.16
C GLU A 229 10.12 -19.47 -6.84
N GLU A 230 10.83 -18.36 -6.64
CA GLU A 230 10.51 -17.04 -7.22
C GLU A 230 10.87 -16.92 -8.70
N ASP A 231 10.24 -15.96 -9.38
CA ASP A 231 10.48 -15.61 -10.78
C ASP A 231 11.99 -15.41 -11.05
N PRO A 232 12.57 -16.13 -12.03
CA PRO A 232 13.97 -15.97 -12.44
C PRO A 232 14.39 -14.51 -12.72
N ALA A 233 13.47 -13.65 -13.15
CA ALA A 233 13.72 -12.24 -13.42
C ALA A 233 13.91 -11.41 -12.12
N ILE A 234 13.23 -11.78 -11.02
CA ILE A 234 13.24 -11.05 -9.75
C ILE A 234 14.31 -11.60 -8.80
N ARG A 235 14.66 -12.89 -8.95
CA ARG A 235 15.62 -13.62 -8.11
C ARG A 235 16.98 -12.93 -7.91
N PRO A 236 17.63 -12.31 -8.93
CA PRO A 236 18.90 -11.61 -8.72
C PRO A 236 18.77 -10.41 -7.78
N THR A 237 17.73 -9.60 -7.94
CA THR A 237 17.46 -8.42 -7.09
C THR A 237 17.16 -8.84 -5.66
N ALA A 238 16.36 -9.89 -5.48
CA ALA A 238 16.03 -10.41 -4.15
C ALA A 238 17.27 -10.99 -3.43
N ARG A 239 18.15 -11.70 -4.14
CA ARG A 239 19.43 -12.20 -3.59
C ARG A 239 20.37 -11.06 -3.23
N TRP A 240 20.47 -10.02 -4.07
CA TRP A 240 21.23 -8.81 -3.75
C TRP A 240 20.71 -8.15 -2.47
N LEU A 241 19.39 -8.01 -2.34
CA LEU A 241 18.76 -7.42 -1.16
C LEU A 241 19.03 -8.25 0.11
N LEU A 242 18.91 -9.59 0.05
CA LEU A 242 19.27 -10.45 1.18
C LEU A 242 20.74 -10.29 1.58
N GLY A 243 21.65 -10.22 0.60
CA GLY A 243 23.07 -9.95 0.86
C GLY A 243 23.29 -8.62 1.57
N ARG A 244 22.59 -7.56 1.12
CA ARG A 244 22.62 -6.23 1.75
C ARG A 244 22.07 -6.26 3.18
N VAL A 245 20.93 -6.92 3.41
CA VAL A 245 20.34 -7.05 4.76
C VAL A 245 21.27 -7.80 5.70
N ARG A 246 21.88 -8.90 5.25
CA ARG A 246 22.88 -9.63 6.03
C ARG A 246 24.06 -8.76 6.42
N GLN A 247 24.56 -7.95 5.48
CA GLN A 247 25.64 -7.01 5.78
C GLN A 247 25.21 -6.00 6.85
N LEU A 248 23.98 -5.46 6.77
CA LEU A 248 23.45 -4.53 7.78
C LEU A 248 23.27 -5.20 9.15
N LEU A 249 22.81 -6.45 9.18
CA LEU A 249 22.68 -7.26 10.40
C LEU A 249 24.05 -7.64 10.98
N LEU A 250 25.10 -7.79 10.17
CA LEU A 250 26.45 -8.06 10.68
C LEU A 250 27.24 -6.79 11.01
N SER A 251 26.72 -5.60 10.64
CA SER A 251 27.42 -4.34 10.88
C SER A 251 27.49 -4.04 12.37
N GLU A 252 28.66 -3.55 12.81
CA GLU A 252 28.86 -3.08 14.18
C GLU A 252 27.89 -1.95 14.56
N PRO A 253 27.56 -1.80 15.85
CA PRO A 253 26.76 -0.69 16.32
C PRO A 253 27.36 0.65 15.87
N PRO A 254 26.54 1.59 15.39
CA PRO A 254 27.04 2.81 14.80
C PRO A 254 27.69 3.68 15.88
N SER A 255 28.83 4.30 15.59
CA SER A 255 29.60 5.08 16.57
C SER A 255 29.07 6.50 16.82
N SER A 256 28.09 6.96 16.05
CA SER A 256 27.50 8.29 16.20
C SER A 256 25.97 8.27 16.06
N PRO A 257 25.24 9.25 16.64
CA PRO A 257 23.79 9.38 16.48
C PRO A 257 23.37 9.47 15.01
N ARG A 258 24.12 10.20 14.18
CA ARG A 258 23.85 10.32 12.74
C ARG A 258 23.96 8.98 12.03
N LYS A 259 25.05 8.23 12.26
CA LYS A 259 25.20 6.89 11.68
C LYS A 259 24.12 5.93 12.18
N ALA A 260 23.63 6.09 13.41
CA ALA A 260 22.52 5.32 13.94
C ALA A 260 21.21 5.61 13.20
N ALA A 261 20.93 6.89 12.93
CA ALA A 261 19.75 7.29 12.17
C ALA A 261 19.81 6.79 10.72
N GLU A 262 20.98 6.93 10.05
CA GLU A 262 21.22 6.40 8.70
C GLU A 262 21.07 4.87 8.65
N GLN A 263 21.65 4.13 9.61
CA GLN A 263 21.51 2.69 9.68
C GLN A 263 20.05 2.26 9.96
N ALA A 264 19.34 2.98 10.82
CA ALA A 264 17.94 2.68 11.10
C ALA A 264 17.07 2.84 9.85
N GLU A 265 17.28 3.91 9.08
CA GLU A 265 16.59 4.14 7.81
C GLU A 265 16.89 3.03 6.80
N ASP A 266 18.15 2.63 6.66
CA ASP A 266 18.56 1.50 5.81
C ASP A 266 17.88 0.20 6.22
N LEU A 267 17.80 -0.10 7.53
CA LEU A 267 17.10 -1.27 8.07
C LEU A 267 15.59 -1.19 7.78
N ALA A 268 14.97 -0.03 7.99
CA ALA A 268 13.55 0.19 7.75
C ALA A 268 13.16 0.00 6.28
N LEU A 269 13.93 0.59 5.35
CA LEU A 269 13.72 0.43 3.91
C LEU A 269 13.95 -1.02 3.46
N SER A 270 14.97 -1.68 4.00
CA SER A 270 15.26 -3.09 3.72
C SER A 270 14.15 -4.01 4.21
N CYS A 271 13.60 -3.75 5.40
CA CYS A 271 12.50 -4.50 5.99
C CYS A 271 11.22 -4.37 5.17
N ARG A 272 10.90 -3.14 4.72
CA ARG A 272 9.79 -2.88 3.80
C ARG A 272 9.95 -3.68 2.50
N ALA A 273 11.13 -3.69 1.90
CA ALA A 273 11.39 -4.40 0.65
C ALA A 273 11.30 -5.93 0.80
N LEU A 274 11.90 -6.49 1.87
CA LEU A 274 11.84 -7.94 2.15
C LEU A 274 10.44 -8.41 2.49
N SER A 275 9.65 -7.60 3.21
CA SER A 275 8.25 -7.91 3.50
C SER A 275 7.44 -8.10 2.23
N GLY A 276 7.66 -7.24 1.22
CA GLY A 276 7.01 -7.39 -0.08
C GLY A 276 7.39 -8.69 -0.82
N ILE A 277 8.64 -9.17 -0.67
CA ILE A 277 9.05 -10.46 -1.22
C ILE A 277 8.38 -11.61 -0.45
N TYR A 278 8.40 -11.55 0.88
CA TYR A 278 7.79 -12.56 1.74
C TYR A 278 6.30 -12.74 1.45
N GLU A 279 5.56 -11.64 1.29
CA GLU A 279 4.12 -11.67 0.98
C GLU A 279 3.82 -12.33 -0.37
N ARG A 280 4.65 -12.07 -1.40
CA ARG A 280 4.53 -12.74 -2.72
C ARG A 280 4.79 -14.23 -2.62
N ALA A 281 5.90 -14.62 -1.98
CA ALA A 281 6.25 -16.02 -1.76
C ALA A 281 5.20 -16.80 -0.93
N ALA A 282 4.60 -16.15 0.07
CA ALA A 282 3.55 -16.74 0.89
C ALA A 282 2.21 -16.90 0.14
N TRP A 283 2.01 -16.14 -0.94
CA TRP A 283 0.86 -16.23 -1.82
C TRP A 283 1.01 -17.39 -2.81
N THR A 284 2.15 -17.50 -3.51
CA THR A 284 2.44 -18.60 -4.45
C THR A 284 2.29 -19.98 -3.81
N ARG A 285 2.77 -20.14 -2.57
CA ARG A 285 2.66 -21.39 -1.80
C ARG A 285 1.23 -21.74 -1.38
N ARG A 286 0.33 -20.75 -1.28
CA ARG A 286 -1.09 -20.97 -0.96
C ARG A 286 -1.90 -21.38 -2.18
N GLU A 287 -1.61 -20.83 -3.37
CA GLU A 287 -2.28 -21.26 -4.61
C GLU A 287 -1.81 -22.64 -5.09
N ALA A 288 -0.59 -23.07 -4.74
CA ALA A 288 -0.06 -24.38 -5.09
C ALA A 288 -0.57 -25.55 -4.22
N ARG A 289 -1.36 -25.29 -3.18
CA ARG A 289 -1.98 -26.35 -2.35
C ARG A 289 -3.36 -26.71 -2.95
N PRO A 290 -3.57 -27.98 -3.36
CA PRO A 290 -4.83 -28.44 -3.93
C PRO A 290 -5.98 -28.47 -2.92
#